data_AF-A0A6L5X7W9-F1
#
_entry.id   AF-A0A6L5X7W9-F1
#
_cell.length_a   1.000
_cell.length_b   1.000
_cell.length_c   1.000
_cell.angle_alpha   90.00
_cell.angle_beta   90.00
_cell.angle_gamma   90.00
#
_symmetry.space_group_name_H-M   'P 1'
#
loop_
_entity.id
_entity.type
_entity.pdbx_description
1 polymer ?
#
loop_
_entity_poly.entity_id
_entity_poly.type
_entity_poly.pdbx_seq_one_letter_code
_entity_poly.pdbx_strand_id
1 'polypeptide(L)'
;MLLRSMIALLIVILALLAGLLIYETRKMKTYSNPYAKALEEKQAAAAKEESSAGSDSDLEGVKAQANLLATQYDYDGAVNLLKSQKDFGKNDQLKALANSYEKTKSSCQPYPIDQITHVFFHSLVVNDAKAFDSDATAAGYNQVMTTISEFNGIIQQMYDKGYVMVSLHDMCEVADDGTVSKKEILLPPGKKPFVLSQDDCSYYHYMKDDGFPQKLVVTEEGKVKNSLLQDDGTVSIGDYDVVPLIDTFVEQHPDFSYHGRKGILALTGYEGVLGYRTDEVYKTRDPARVTEYQQEFFDENPDFDYDKDCADAKAVADAMKAEGWEFASHTWGHIAPLQYSLDAVKQDTERWLNNVAPIVGDTDVLIFAFGADIGDWHPYTHDNAYFDYLKSKKFSIYCNVDGSVKSWVQFGPDYMRQARRNLDGYRMYYNPDLLSDLFDVKSVWDSNRPTPVPKMG
;
A
#
# COMPACT_ATOMS: atom_id res chain seq x y z
N MET A 1 62.84 21.64 -6.65
CA MET A 1 61.97 22.53 -5.84
C MET A 1 60.52 22.47 -6.32
N LEU A 2 60.26 22.58 -7.62
CA LEU A 2 58.92 22.51 -8.24
C LEU A 2 58.07 21.28 -7.89
N LEU A 3 58.65 20.06 -7.88
CA LEU A 3 57.89 18.83 -7.60
C LEU A 3 57.35 18.76 -6.14
N ARG A 4 58.10 19.29 -5.16
CA ARG A 4 57.66 19.33 -3.76
C ARG A 4 56.54 20.36 -3.55
N SER A 5 56.56 21.47 -4.29
CA SER A 5 55.51 22.48 -4.26
C SER A 5 54.21 21.99 -4.90
N MET A 6 54.28 21.16 -5.96
CA MET A 6 53.09 20.56 -6.59
C MET A 6 52.42 19.51 -5.71
N ILE A 7 53.20 18.68 -5.01
CA ILE A 7 52.65 17.67 -4.07
C ILE A 7 51.96 18.35 -2.88
N ALA A 8 52.56 19.43 -2.35
CA ALA A 8 51.95 20.19 -1.26
C ALA A 8 50.62 20.85 -1.69
N LEU A 9 50.54 21.38 -2.92
CA LEU A 9 49.32 21.96 -3.46
C LEU A 9 48.22 20.91 -3.67
N LEU A 10 48.59 19.71 -4.14
CA LEU A 10 47.64 18.61 -4.34
C LEU A 10 47.04 18.12 -3.02
N ILE A 11 47.85 18.05 -1.95
CA ILE A 11 47.39 17.66 -0.61
C ILE A 11 46.41 18.69 -0.04
N VAL A 12 46.66 20.00 -0.26
CA VAL A 12 45.75 21.06 0.18
C VAL A 12 44.43 21.02 -0.59
N ILE A 13 44.46 20.76 -1.90
CA ILE A 13 43.25 20.61 -2.73
C ILE A 13 42.44 19.38 -2.28
N LEU A 14 43.11 18.25 -2.03
CA LEU A 14 42.44 17.03 -1.53
C LEU A 14 41.84 17.24 -0.13
N ALA A 15 42.52 17.97 0.75
CA ALA A 15 41.99 18.31 2.07
C ALA A 15 40.79 19.28 1.99
N LEU A 16 40.79 20.22 1.05
CA LEU A 16 39.66 21.12 0.79
C LEU A 16 38.46 20.39 0.17
N LEU A 17 38.71 19.47 -0.76
CA LEU A 17 37.67 18.62 -1.35
C LEU A 17 37.07 17.66 -0.32
N ALA A 18 37.89 17.05 0.55
CA ALA A 18 37.40 16.25 1.67
C ALA A 18 36.62 17.10 2.70
N GLY A 19 37.06 18.34 2.96
CA GLY A 19 36.35 19.29 3.80
C GLY A 19 35.01 19.73 3.23
N LEU A 20 34.91 19.92 1.91
CA LEU A 20 33.67 20.21 1.19
C LEU A 20 32.72 19.00 1.19
N LEU A 21 33.24 17.79 0.98
CA LEU A 21 32.45 16.56 1.05
C LEU A 21 31.86 16.32 2.46
N ILE A 22 32.66 16.59 3.50
CA ILE A 22 32.23 16.52 4.92
C ILE A 22 31.24 17.66 5.26
N TYR A 23 31.37 18.82 4.62
CA TYR A 23 30.47 19.95 4.81
C TYR A 23 29.12 19.73 4.10
N GLU A 24 29.11 19.16 2.89
CA GLU A 24 27.88 18.80 2.16
C GLU A 24 27.13 17.65 2.83
N THR A 25 27.83 16.61 3.29
CA THR A 25 27.21 15.52 4.08
C THR A 25 26.63 16.01 5.42
N ARG A 26 27.13 17.11 5.99
CA ARG A 26 26.56 17.74 7.20
C ARG A 26 25.40 18.69 6.94
N LYS A 27 25.19 19.12 5.68
CA LYS A 27 24.13 20.08 5.31
C LYS A 27 22.88 19.42 4.71
N MET A 28 22.94 18.13 4.37
CA MET A 28 21.73 17.35 4.18
C MET A 28 20.97 17.29 5.50
N LYS A 29 19.83 17.98 5.57
CA LYS A 29 18.76 17.55 6.47
C LYS A 29 18.29 16.20 5.93
N THR A 30 18.97 15.15 6.34
CA THR A 30 18.45 13.79 6.23
C THR A 30 17.10 13.78 6.95
N TYR A 31 16.03 13.56 6.20
CA TYR A 31 14.80 13.05 6.79
C TYR A 31 15.16 11.68 7.37
N SER A 32 15.52 11.64 8.65
CA SER A 32 15.88 10.39 9.31
C SER A 32 14.59 9.63 9.56
N ASN A 33 14.19 8.80 8.59
CA ASN A 33 13.19 7.78 8.85
C ASN A 33 13.74 6.88 9.97
N PRO A 34 13.11 6.83 11.16
CA PRO A 34 13.57 5.98 12.27
C PRO A 34 13.68 4.50 11.86
N TYR A 35 12.86 4.07 10.89
CA TYR A 35 12.83 2.71 10.36
C TYR A 35 14.02 2.40 9.42
N ALA A 36 14.52 3.37 8.66
CA ALA A 36 15.68 3.18 7.77
C ALA A 36 16.98 2.94 8.55
N LYS A 37 17.15 3.64 9.69
CA LYS A 37 18.33 3.47 10.55
C LYS A 37 18.31 2.12 11.30
N ALA A 38 17.13 1.66 11.72
CA ALA A 38 16.97 0.34 12.33
C ALA A 38 17.24 -0.80 11.32
N LEU A 39 16.95 -0.58 10.04
CA LEU A 39 17.21 -1.52 8.95
C LEU A 39 18.72 -1.70 8.71
N GLU A 40 19.49 -0.61 8.65
CA GLU A 40 20.97 -0.67 8.51
C GLU A 40 21.62 -1.45 9.67
N GLU A 41 21.15 -1.23 10.91
CA GLU A 41 21.67 -1.92 12.09
C GLU A 41 21.32 -3.42 12.12
N LYS A 42 20.14 -3.81 11.60
CA LYS A 42 19.66 -5.20 11.56
C LYS A 42 20.26 -6.00 10.39
N GLN A 43 20.45 -5.38 9.22
CA GLN A 43 21.12 -6.00 8.07
C GLN A 43 22.60 -6.30 8.36
N ALA A 44 23.27 -5.40 9.10
CA ALA A 44 24.65 -5.64 9.58
C ALA A 44 24.76 -6.82 10.56
N ALA A 45 23.67 -7.19 11.25
CA ALA A 45 23.62 -8.35 12.13
C ALA A 45 23.38 -9.66 11.35
N ALA A 46 22.51 -9.65 10.34
CA ALA A 46 22.21 -10.81 9.51
C ALA A 46 23.40 -11.28 8.65
N ALA A 47 24.19 -10.33 8.12
CA ALA A 47 25.38 -10.64 7.32
C ALA A 47 26.52 -11.34 8.09
N LYS A 48 26.44 -11.45 9.43
CA LYS A 48 27.44 -12.15 10.26
C LYS A 48 27.15 -13.64 10.45
N GLU A 49 25.94 -14.12 10.18
CA GLU A 49 25.55 -15.51 10.45
C GLU A 49 25.73 -16.46 9.23
N GLU A 50 25.97 -15.94 8.03
CA GLU A 50 26.03 -16.75 6.79
C GLU A 50 27.32 -17.56 6.56
N SER A 51 28.24 -17.67 7.54
CA SER A 51 29.53 -18.34 7.31
C SER A 51 29.77 -19.62 8.12
N SER A 52 28.82 -20.57 8.12
CA SER A 52 29.14 -22.01 8.23
C SER A 52 27.91 -22.90 7.96
N ALA A 53 27.84 -23.59 6.82
CA ALA A 53 26.71 -24.45 6.50
C ALA A 53 27.14 -25.87 6.10
N GLY A 54 26.76 -26.83 6.95
CA GLY A 54 26.59 -28.25 6.64
C GLY A 54 25.44 -28.79 7.50
N SER A 55 24.46 -29.49 6.90
CA SER A 55 23.25 -30.15 7.42
C SER A 55 22.38 -29.50 8.52
N ASP A 56 22.97 -28.90 9.56
CA ASP A 56 22.25 -28.14 10.60
C ASP A 56 21.68 -26.81 10.06
N SER A 57 22.29 -26.25 9.00
CA SER A 57 21.82 -25.00 8.37
C SER A 57 20.44 -25.12 7.70
N ASP A 58 20.08 -26.32 7.22
CA ASP A 58 18.78 -26.58 6.57
C ASP A 58 17.65 -26.67 7.61
N LEU A 59 17.92 -27.31 8.75
CA LEU A 59 16.96 -27.46 9.85
C LEU A 59 16.62 -26.12 10.52
N GLU A 60 17.63 -25.28 10.76
CA GLU A 60 17.38 -23.94 11.33
C GLU A 60 16.64 -23.03 10.35
N GLY A 61 16.91 -23.13 9.04
CA GLY A 61 16.12 -22.46 8.01
C GLY A 61 14.64 -22.86 8.02
N VAL A 62 14.35 -24.17 8.11
CA VAL A 62 12.98 -24.68 8.21
C VAL A 62 12.28 -24.17 9.47
N LYS A 63 12.97 -24.18 10.63
CA LYS A 63 12.40 -23.65 11.87
C LYS A 63 12.12 -22.15 11.76
N ALA A 64 13.03 -21.38 11.17
CA ALA A 64 12.86 -19.94 10.95
C ALA A 64 11.64 -19.65 10.06
N GLN A 65 11.47 -20.40 8.97
CA GLN A 65 10.30 -20.27 8.10
C GLN A 65 9.00 -20.67 8.81
N ALA A 66 9.00 -21.75 9.60
CA ALA A 66 7.85 -22.14 10.39
C ALA A 66 7.51 -21.11 11.48
N ASN A 67 8.52 -20.51 12.12
CA ASN A 67 8.35 -19.41 13.06
C ASN A 67 7.70 -18.19 12.37
N LEU A 68 8.15 -17.84 11.16
CA LEU A 68 7.56 -16.73 10.40
C LEU A 68 6.08 -16.98 10.09
N LEU A 69 5.75 -18.16 9.55
CA LEU A 69 4.36 -18.56 9.27
C LEU A 69 3.49 -18.49 10.52
N ALA A 70 3.96 -19.05 11.64
CA ALA A 70 3.22 -19.00 12.90
C ALA A 70 3.09 -17.57 13.47
N THR A 71 4.11 -16.73 13.29
CA THR A 71 4.08 -15.31 13.70
C THR A 71 3.06 -14.53 12.87
N GLN A 72 2.92 -14.88 11.60
CA GLN A 72 1.87 -14.41 10.70
C GLN A 72 0.55 -15.18 10.85
N TYR A 73 0.35 -15.90 11.96
CA TYR A 73 -0.90 -16.61 12.26
C TYR A 73 -1.26 -17.76 11.30
N ASP A 74 -0.36 -18.14 10.38
CA ASP A 74 -0.48 -19.37 9.59
C ASP A 74 0.08 -20.56 10.37
N TYR A 75 -0.61 -20.91 11.46
CA TYR A 75 -0.23 -22.05 12.29
C TYR A 75 -0.32 -23.37 11.54
N ASP A 76 -1.27 -23.50 10.60
CA ASP A 76 -1.42 -24.73 9.81
C ASP A 76 -0.27 -24.89 8.81
N GLY A 77 0.08 -23.83 8.09
CA GLY A 77 1.25 -23.81 7.22
C GLY A 77 2.54 -24.09 7.99
N ALA A 78 2.72 -23.48 9.16
CA ALA A 78 3.86 -23.74 10.03
C ALA A 78 3.95 -25.21 10.46
N VAL A 79 2.85 -25.79 10.93
CA VAL A 79 2.78 -27.20 11.37
C VAL A 79 3.01 -28.16 10.19
N ASN A 80 2.41 -27.87 9.03
CA ASN A 80 2.56 -28.69 7.82
C ASN A 80 4.01 -28.68 7.32
N LEU A 81 4.66 -27.50 7.30
CA LEU A 81 6.07 -27.37 6.95
C LEU A 81 6.96 -28.23 7.85
N LEU A 82 6.76 -28.17 9.17
CA LEU A 82 7.53 -28.98 10.13
C LEU A 82 7.26 -30.48 9.96
N LYS A 83 6.00 -30.89 9.79
CA LYS A 83 5.61 -32.31 9.61
C LYS A 83 6.12 -32.92 8.30
N SER A 84 6.38 -32.10 7.29
CA SER A 84 6.91 -32.56 6.00
C SER A 84 8.40 -32.93 6.03
N GLN A 85 9.12 -32.57 7.10
CA GLN A 85 10.54 -32.87 7.23
C GLN A 85 10.78 -34.38 7.44
N LYS A 86 11.77 -34.93 6.74
CA LYS A 86 12.05 -36.39 6.72
C LYS A 86 12.37 -36.95 8.11
N ASP A 87 12.95 -36.15 8.99
CA ASP A 87 13.36 -36.51 10.34
C ASP A 87 12.31 -36.16 11.41
N PHE A 88 11.17 -35.55 11.07
CA PHE A 88 10.14 -35.09 12.01
C PHE A 88 9.78 -36.13 13.07
N GLY A 89 9.55 -37.39 12.67
CA GLY A 89 9.19 -38.47 13.61
C GLY A 89 10.24 -38.75 14.70
N LYS A 90 11.51 -38.46 14.41
CA LYS A 90 12.66 -38.68 15.30
C LYS A 90 13.17 -37.39 15.95
N ASN A 91 12.71 -36.23 15.50
CA ASN A 91 13.18 -34.93 15.95
C ASN A 91 12.22 -34.34 17.00
N ASP A 92 12.60 -34.45 18.27
CA ASP A 92 11.78 -33.96 19.39
C ASP A 92 11.61 -32.44 19.38
N GLN A 93 12.56 -31.68 18.82
CA GLN A 93 12.44 -30.22 18.70
C GLN A 93 11.35 -29.83 17.69
N LEU A 94 11.32 -30.45 16.51
CA LEU A 94 10.30 -30.18 15.51
C LEU A 94 8.90 -30.57 16.00
N LYS A 95 8.78 -31.71 16.69
CA LYS A 95 7.51 -32.14 17.32
C LYS A 95 7.05 -31.16 18.39
N ALA A 96 7.95 -30.72 19.27
CA ALA A 96 7.63 -29.76 20.31
C ALA A 96 7.17 -28.41 19.71
N LEU A 97 7.84 -27.94 18.66
CA LEU A 97 7.49 -26.70 17.97
C LEU A 97 6.11 -26.80 17.30
N ALA A 98 5.85 -27.87 16.54
CA ALA A 98 4.55 -28.11 15.92
C ALA A 98 3.41 -28.18 16.97
N ASN A 99 3.62 -28.88 18.08
CA ASN A 99 2.65 -28.95 19.18
C ASN A 99 2.40 -27.55 19.81
N SER A 100 3.41 -26.69 19.87
CA SER A 100 3.27 -25.34 20.40
C SER A 100 2.39 -24.46 19.51
N TYR A 101 2.49 -24.61 18.19
CA TYR A 101 1.63 -23.91 17.23
C TYR A 101 0.20 -24.42 17.24
N GLU A 102 0.00 -25.74 17.29
CA GLU A 102 -1.34 -26.32 17.43
C GLU A 102 -2.04 -25.85 18.72
N LYS A 103 -1.29 -25.73 19.82
CA LYS A 103 -1.80 -25.19 21.08
C LYS A 103 -2.17 -23.70 20.97
N THR A 104 -1.34 -22.91 20.30
CA THR A 104 -1.59 -21.47 20.08
C THR A 104 -2.81 -21.26 19.19
N LYS A 105 -2.90 -21.98 18.06
CA LYS A 105 -4.08 -22.02 17.19
C LYS A 105 -5.35 -22.34 17.97
N SER A 106 -5.31 -23.37 18.83
CA SER A 106 -6.45 -23.78 19.66
C SER A 106 -6.90 -22.73 20.68
N SER A 107 -6.07 -21.73 20.97
CA SER A 107 -6.42 -20.61 21.86
C SER A 107 -7.01 -19.40 21.12
N CYS A 108 -6.87 -19.36 19.78
CA CYS A 108 -7.40 -18.28 18.96
C CYS A 108 -8.92 -18.26 19.00
N GLN A 109 -9.49 -17.08 18.82
CA GLN A 109 -10.93 -16.85 18.82
C GLN A 109 -11.35 -16.19 17.50
N PRO A 110 -12.56 -16.48 17.01
CA PRO A 110 -13.09 -15.77 15.86
C PRO A 110 -13.35 -14.31 16.21
N TYR A 111 -12.98 -13.43 15.29
CA TYR A 111 -13.40 -12.02 15.36
C TYR A 111 -14.75 -11.85 14.64
N PRO A 112 -15.68 -11.02 15.15
CA PRO A 112 -16.92 -10.72 14.45
C PRO A 112 -16.66 -10.11 13.07
N ILE A 113 -16.88 -10.91 12.02
CA ILE A 113 -16.49 -10.56 10.65
C ILE A 113 -17.18 -9.28 10.15
N ASP A 114 -18.38 -8.99 10.67
CA ASP A 114 -19.17 -7.80 10.35
C ASP A 114 -18.70 -6.52 11.04
N GLN A 115 -17.71 -6.62 11.93
CA GLN A 115 -17.10 -5.50 12.66
C GLN A 115 -15.63 -5.27 12.30
N ILE A 116 -15.13 -5.92 11.25
CA ILE A 116 -13.78 -5.67 10.75
C ILE A 116 -13.75 -4.29 10.12
N THR A 117 -12.83 -3.46 10.60
CA THR A 117 -12.67 -2.12 10.07
C THR A 117 -11.82 -2.13 8.80
N HIS A 118 -12.17 -1.25 7.87
CA HIS A 118 -11.37 -0.98 6.68
C HIS A 118 -10.93 0.49 6.73
N VAL A 119 -9.62 0.70 6.75
CA VAL A 119 -9.02 2.04 6.73
C VAL A 119 -8.34 2.28 5.40
N PHE A 120 -8.29 3.54 4.97
CA PHE A 120 -7.58 3.86 3.73
C PHE A 120 -6.87 5.21 3.77
N PHE A 121 -5.89 5.31 2.88
CA PHE A 121 -5.09 6.48 2.62
C PHE A 121 -5.10 6.75 1.10
N HIS A 122 -4.76 7.98 0.72
CA HIS A 122 -4.29 8.26 -0.63
C HIS A 122 -2.75 8.21 -0.65
N SER A 123 -2.12 8.71 -1.72
CA SER A 123 -0.68 8.96 -1.72
C SER A 123 -0.26 9.88 -0.57
N LEU A 124 0.86 9.56 0.08
CA LEU A 124 1.34 10.31 1.23
C LEU A 124 2.10 11.57 0.83
N VAL A 125 1.94 12.63 1.63
CA VAL A 125 2.74 13.85 1.53
C VAL A 125 4.14 13.57 2.10
N VAL A 126 5.15 13.67 1.24
CA VAL A 126 6.57 13.53 1.60
C VAL A 126 7.15 14.85 2.07
N ASN A 127 6.75 15.96 1.43
CA ASN A 127 7.23 17.29 1.72
C ASN A 127 6.06 18.27 1.95
N ASP A 128 5.73 18.48 3.21
CA ASP A 128 4.65 19.37 3.66
C ASP A 128 4.80 20.80 3.13
N ALA A 129 6.04 21.28 2.98
CA ALA A 129 6.29 22.65 2.53
C ALA A 129 5.97 22.86 1.05
N LYS A 130 5.98 21.78 0.24
CA LYS A 130 5.54 21.79 -1.15
C LYS A 130 4.04 21.53 -1.24
N ALA A 131 3.55 20.49 -0.56
CA ALA A 131 2.14 20.11 -0.62
C ALA A 131 1.19 21.15 0.01
N PHE A 132 1.67 22.01 0.91
CA PHE A 132 0.87 23.02 1.60
C PHE A 132 1.34 24.45 1.30
N ASP A 133 1.89 24.71 0.11
CA ASP A 133 2.50 25.97 -0.29
C ASP A 133 1.50 27.10 -0.68
N SER A 134 0.20 26.86 -0.47
CA SER A 134 -0.93 27.76 -0.76
C SER A 134 -1.25 27.96 -2.23
N ASP A 135 -0.82 27.05 -3.10
CA ASP A 135 -1.28 26.97 -4.48
C ASP A 135 -2.75 26.48 -4.59
N ALA A 136 -3.19 26.14 -5.80
CA ALA A 136 -4.56 25.72 -6.05
C ALA A 136 -4.88 24.30 -5.54
N THR A 137 -3.88 23.41 -5.43
CA THR A 137 -4.07 22.01 -5.01
C THR A 137 -3.87 21.81 -3.51
N ALA A 138 -3.12 22.70 -2.84
CA ALA A 138 -2.76 22.64 -1.42
C ALA A 138 -3.98 22.46 -0.49
N ALA A 139 -5.10 23.12 -0.79
CA ALA A 139 -6.33 22.96 -0.02
C ALA A 139 -6.88 21.53 -0.10
N GLY A 140 -6.89 20.94 -1.29
CA GLY A 140 -7.31 19.57 -1.52
C GLY A 140 -6.37 18.57 -0.85
N TYR A 141 -5.05 18.76 -0.98
CA TYR A 141 -4.07 17.91 -0.28
C TYR A 141 -4.24 17.96 1.23
N ASN A 142 -4.46 19.14 1.80
CA ASN A 142 -4.70 19.27 3.22
C ASN A 142 -5.99 18.54 3.67
N GLN A 143 -6.97 18.35 2.79
CA GLN A 143 -8.18 17.61 3.10
C GLN A 143 -7.97 16.10 3.09
N VAL A 144 -7.46 15.57 1.96
CA VAL A 144 -7.57 14.12 1.66
C VAL A 144 -6.26 13.36 1.79
N MET A 145 -5.13 14.05 1.93
CA MET A 145 -3.81 13.43 2.03
C MET A 145 -3.31 13.38 3.48
N THR A 146 -2.44 12.40 3.74
CA THR A 146 -1.80 12.14 5.02
C THR A 146 -0.31 12.32 4.86
N THR A 147 0.36 12.95 5.83
CA THR A 147 1.82 13.07 5.82
C THR A 147 2.47 11.73 6.17
N ILE A 148 3.72 11.51 5.75
CA ILE A 148 4.49 10.33 6.18
C ILE A 148 4.60 10.24 7.72
N SER A 149 4.73 11.39 8.40
CA SER A 149 4.82 11.44 9.86
C SER A 149 3.52 10.93 10.52
N GLU A 150 2.37 11.44 10.08
CA GLU A 150 1.05 10.99 10.53
C GLU A 150 0.85 9.50 10.24
N PHE A 151 1.14 9.06 9.01
CA PHE A 151 1.00 7.65 8.61
C PHE A 151 1.80 6.71 9.53
N ASN A 152 3.07 7.00 9.76
CA ASN A 152 3.93 6.18 10.62
C ASN A 152 3.41 6.14 12.07
N GLY A 153 2.94 7.28 12.60
CA GLY A 153 2.33 7.34 13.92
C GLY A 153 1.02 6.54 14.02
N ILE A 154 0.19 6.60 12.99
CA ILE A 154 -1.07 5.86 12.89
C ILE A 154 -0.81 4.35 12.86
N ILE A 155 0.03 3.88 11.95
CA ILE A 155 0.34 2.45 11.80
C ILE A 155 0.96 1.88 13.07
N GLN A 156 1.92 2.60 13.68
CA GLN A 156 2.52 2.17 14.95
C GLN A 156 1.48 2.05 16.07
N GLN A 157 0.60 3.03 16.24
CA GLN A 157 -0.42 2.96 17.28
C GLN A 157 -1.47 1.89 17.04
N MET A 158 -1.83 1.63 15.78
CA MET A 158 -2.68 0.50 15.43
C MET A 158 -2.00 -0.82 15.82
N TYR A 159 -0.72 -1.00 15.47
CA TYR A 159 0.06 -2.17 15.89
C TYR A 159 0.09 -2.33 17.42
N ASP A 160 0.40 -1.26 18.16
CA ASP A 160 0.46 -1.27 19.63
C ASP A 160 -0.90 -1.62 20.28
N LYS A 161 -2.00 -1.26 19.62
CA LYS A 161 -3.37 -1.60 20.03
C LYS A 161 -3.83 -3.00 19.60
N GLY A 162 -2.93 -3.79 19.00
CA GLY A 162 -3.16 -5.18 18.60
C GLY A 162 -3.83 -5.35 17.24
N TYR A 163 -3.84 -4.33 16.38
CA TYR A 163 -4.39 -4.49 15.03
C TYR A 163 -3.50 -5.41 14.17
N VAL A 164 -4.15 -6.22 13.32
CA VAL A 164 -3.54 -7.17 12.39
C VAL A 164 -4.17 -6.98 11.03
N MET A 165 -3.35 -6.73 10.02
CA MET A 165 -3.79 -6.52 8.65
C MET A 165 -4.26 -7.84 8.03
N VAL A 166 -5.45 -7.84 7.43
CA VAL A 166 -6.06 -8.96 6.71
C VAL A 166 -6.50 -8.51 5.32
N SER A 167 -6.72 -9.47 4.42
CA SER A 167 -7.31 -9.21 3.11
C SER A 167 -8.85 -9.26 3.15
N LEU A 168 -9.50 -8.56 2.22
CA LEU A 168 -10.93 -8.74 1.93
C LEU A 168 -11.25 -10.21 1.60
N HIS A 169 -10.33 -10.92 0.94
CA HIS A 169 -10.44 -12.33 0.59
C HIS A 169 -10.22 -13.30 1.77
N ASP A 170 -9.75 -12.80 2.92
CA ASP A 170 -9.76 -13.56 4.17
C ASP A 170 -11.12 -13.46 4.89
N MET A 171 -11.96 -12.48 4.51
CA MET A 171 -13.28 -12.25 5.09
C MET A 171 -14.39 -13.03 4.39
N CYS A 172 -14.23 -13.31 3.09
CA CYS A 172 -15.21 -14.01 2.30
C CYS A 172 -14.61 -14.99 1.29
N GLU A 173 -15.43 -15.94 0.85
CA GLU A 173 -15.17 -16.78 -0.31
C GLU A 173 -16.20 -16.48 -1.39
N VAL A 174 -15.72 -16.30 -2.63
CA VAL A 174 -16.57 -16.21 -3.82
C VAL A 174 -16.45 -17.54 -4.55
N ALA A 175 -17.54 -18.31 -4.57
CA ALA A 175 -17.59 -19.58 -5.30
C ALA A 175 -17.64 -19.35 -6.81
N ASP A 176 -17.33 -20.38 -7.61
CA ASP A 176 -17.36 -20.33 -9.08
C ASP A 176 -18.73 -19.92 -9.65
N ASP A 177 -19.82 -20.20 -8.93
CA ASP A 177 -21.19 -19.82 -9.30
C ASP A 177 -21.56 -18.37 -8.88
N GLY A 178 -20.62 -17.64 -8.27
CA GLY A 178 -20.79 -16.27 -7.81
C GLY A 178 -21.33 -16.13 -6.40
N THR A 179 -21.68 -17.23 -5.72
CA THR A 179 -22.14 -17.22 -4.32
C THR A 179 -21.05 -16.69 -3.39
N VAL A 180 -21.43 -15.81 -2.46
CA VAL A 180 -20.51 -15.27 -1.45
C VAL A 180 -20.82 -15.83 -0.08
N SER A 181 -19.81 -16.40 0.57
CA SER A 181 -19.92 -16.95 1.92
C SER A 181 -18.91 -16.30 2.88
N LYS A 182 -19.29 -16.19 4.15
CA LYS A 182 -18.44 -15.64 5.20
C LYS A 182 -17.32 -16.63 5.55
N LYS A 183 -16.09 -16.16 5.58
CA LYS A 183 -14.97 -16.88 6.20
C LYS A 183 -14.82 -16.49 7.67
N GLU A 184 -13.97 -17.23 8.37
CA GLU A 184 -13.64 -16.98 9.76
C GLU A 184 -12.16 -16.58 9.87
N ILE A 185 -11.89 -15.49 10.58
CA ILE A 185 -10.54 -15.05 10.92
C ILE A 185 -10.31 -15.36 12.39
N LEU A 186 -9.36 -16.26 12.64
CA LEU A 186 -8.98 -16.72 13.97
C LEU A 186 -7.71 -15.99 14.42
N LEU A 187 -7.80 -15.25 15.51
CA LEU A 187 -6.66 -14.52 16.07
C LEU A 187 -6.49 -14.81 17.56
N PRO A 188 -5.26 -14.71 18.10
CA PRO A 188 -5.04 -14.75 19.54
C PRO A 188 -5.85 -13.67 20.28
N PRO A 189 -6.24 -13.91 21.54
CA PRO A 189 -6.96 -12.92 22.35
C PRO A 189 -6.25 -11.55 22.37
N GLY A 190 -7.01 -10.48 22.13
CA GLY A 190 -6.53 -9.11 22.12
C GLY A 190 -6.07 -8.59 20.76
N LYS A 191 -5.88 -9.47 19.76
CA LYS A 191 -5.61 -9.06 18.38
C LYS A 191 -6.92 -8.74 17.64
N LYS A 192 -6.87 -7.76 16.72
CA LYS A 192 -8.05 -7.24 15.99
C LYS A 192 -7.74 -7.15 14.50
N PRO A 193 -8.51 -7.79 13.61
CA PRO A 193 -8.27 -7.68 12.17
C PRO A 193 -8.67 -6.30 11.65
N PHE A 194 -7.98 -5.81 10.62
CA PHE A 194 -8.39 -4.67 9.82
C PHE A 194 -7.94 -4.84 8.36
N VAL A 195 -8.68 -4.21 7.44
CA VAL A 195 -8.32 -4.10 6.02
C VAL A 195 -7.66 -2.75 5.78
N LEU A 196 -6.58 -2.74 5.00
CA LEU A 196 -5.92 -1.54 4.50
C LEU A 196 -6.16 -1.40 3.00
N SER A 197 -6.61 -0.24 2.53
CA SER A 197 -6.50 0.11 1.11
C SER A 197 -5.75 1.42 0.88
N GLN A 198 -5.21 1.55 -0.33
CA GLN A 198 -4.72 2.82 -0.85
C GLN A 198 -5.57 3.20 -2.07
N ASP A 199 -6.12 4.40 -2.05
CA ASP A 199 -6.92 4.95 -3.12
C ASP A 199 -6.04 5.82 -3.99
N ASP A 200 -6.12 5.58 -5.30
CA ASP A 200 -5.22 6.15 -6.30
C ASP A 200 -3.74 5.78 -6.05
N CYS A 201 -3.01 5.52 -7.13
CA CYS A 201 -1.57 5.30 -7.05
C CYS A 201 -0.93 5.63 -8.40
N SER A 202 -1.50 6.61 -9.08
CA SER A 202 -1.13 6.96 -10.46
C SER A 202 -0.06 8.06 -10.51
N TYR A 203 0.19 8.73 -9.37
CA TYR A 203 1.13 9.86 -9.25
C TYR A 203 0.93 10.84 -10.40
N TYR A 204 -0.25 11.47 -10.39
CA TYR A 204 -0.76 12.26 -11.51
C TYR A 204 0.16 13.42 -11.86
N HIS A 205 0.08 13.90 -13.10
CA HIS A 205 0.90 15.03 -13.56
C HIS A 205 0.70 16.28 -12.71
N TYR A 206 -0.52 16.53 -12.23
CA TYR A 206 -0.80 17.67 -11.36
C TYR A 206 -0.07 17.60 -10.01
N MET A 207 0.44 16.44 -9.60
CA MET A 207 1.23 16.26 -8.37
C MET A 207 2.73 16.52 -8.57
N LYS A 208 3.16 16.78 -9.81
CA LYS A 208 4.56 17.10 -10.13
C LYS A 208 4.97 18.33 -9.32
N ASP A 209 6.09 18.21 -8.61
CA ASP A 209 6.66 19.24 -7.73
C ASP A 209 5.90 19.56 -6.43
N ASP A 210 4.78 18.88 -6.13
CA ASP A 210 3.96 19.11 -4.93
C ASP A 210 4.34 18.24 -3.72
N GLY A 211 5.54 17.63 -3.75
CA GLY A 211 6.05 16.87 -2.61
C GLY A 211 5.53 15.44 -2.50
N PHE A 212 5.17 14.82 -3.63
CA PHE A 212 4.78 13.42 -3.77
C PHE A 212 5.85 12.61 -4.52
N PRO A 213 5.90 11.27 -4.37
CA PRO A 213 6.74 10.44 -5.22
C PRO A 213 6.22 10.40 -6.66
N GLN A 214 7.08 9.96 -7.59
CA GLN A 214 6.78 9.94 -9.03
C GLN A 214 6.16 8.61 -9.48
N LYS A 215 6.67 7.49 -8.95
CA LYS A 215 6.22 6.13 -9.27
C LYS A 215 6.78 5.10 -8.31
N LEU A 216 6.16 3.93 -8.30
CA LEU A 216 6.73 2.72 -7.71
C LEU A 216 7.73 2.08 -8.70
N VAL A 217 8.80 1.50 -8.18
CA VAL A 217 9.85 0.81 -8.95
C VAL A 217 10.27 -0.46 -8.23
N VAL A 218 10.75 -1.46 -8.98
CA VAL A 218 11.40 -2.65 -8.43
C VAL A 218 12.90 -2.39 -8.34
N THR A 219 13.50 -2.55 -7.14
CA THR A 219 14.95 -2.42 -6.93
C THR A 219 15.70 -3.66 -7.43
N GLU A 220 17.03 -3.59 -7.45
CA GLU A 220 17.88 -4.74 -7.83
C GLU A 220 17.67 -5.95 -6.90
N GLU A 221 17.30 -5.71 -5.65
CA GLU A 221 16.97 -6.73 -4.65
C GLU A 221 15.53 -7.27 -4.79
N GLY A 222 14.77 -6.82 -5.80
CA GLY A 222 13.39 -7.22 -6.04
C GLY A 222 12.36 -6.55 -5.12
N LYS A 223 12.75 -5.52 -4.36
CA LYS A 223 11.84 -4.80 -3.47
C LYS A 223 11.11 -3.68 -4.20
N VAL A 224 9.84 -3.47 -3.85
CA VAL A 224 9.06 -2.36 -4.40
C VAL A 224 9.31 -1.11 -3.55
N LYS A 225 9.78 -0.03 -4.18
CA LYS A 225 10.10 1.25 -3.53
C LYS A 225 9.54 2.41 -4.36
N ASN A 226 9.42 3.59 -3.77
CA ASN A 226 9.07 4.79 -4.51
C ASN A 226 10.32 5.45 -5.10
N SER A 227 10.16 6.05 -6.28
CA SER A 227 11.07 7.07 -6.79
C SER A 227 10.56 8.46 -6.41
N LEU A 228 11.47 9.35 -6.02
CA LEU A 228 11.18 10.72 -5.62
C LEU A 228 12.19 11.67 -6.26
N LEU A 229 11.68 12.66 -7.01
CA LEU A 229 12.48 13.73 -7.59
C LEU A 229 12.86 14.75 -6.52
N GLN A 230 14.16 14.99 -6.37
CA GLN A 230 14.73 15.94 -5.44
C GLN A 230 14.85 17.34 -6.08
N ASP A 231 15.00 18.37 -5.24
CA ASP A 231 15.12 19.76 -5.68
C ASP A 231 16.33 20.03 -6.58
N ASP A 232 17.38 19.21 -6.47
CA ASP A 232 18.58 19.29 -7.31
C ASP A 232 18.44 18.52 -8.65
N GLY A 233 17.27 17.95 -8.92
CA GLY A 233 16.96 17.17 -10.12
C GLY A 233 17.39 15.70 -10.04
N THR A 234 17.97 15.25 -8.92
CA THR A 234 18.30 13.82 -8.73
C THR A 234 17.07 13.01 -8.34
N VAL A 235 17.10 11.70 -8.62
CA VAL A 235 16.03 10.77 -8.20
C VAL A 235 16.54 9.93 -7.04
N SER A 236 15.82 9.96 -5.93
CA SER A 236 16.04 9.06 -4.80
C SER A 236 15.04 7.91 -4.81
N ILE A 237 15.49 6.72 -4.39
CA ILE A 237 14.64 5.53 -4.24
C ILE A 237 14.49 5.22 -2.75
N GLY A 238 13.26 5.04 -2.27
CA GLY A 238 13.01 4.80 -0.85
C GLY A 238 11.55 4.62 -0.47
N ASP A 239 11.30 4.65 0.85
CA ASP A 239 9.97 4.47 1.44
C ASP A 239 9.29 5.84 1.54
N TYR A 240 8.59 6.23 0.47
CA TYR A 240 7.98 7.56 0.36
C TYR A 240 6.45 7.53 0.21
N ASP A 241 5.84 6.35 0.33
CA ASP A 241 4.39 6.17 0.24
C ASP A 241 3.96 4.87 0.95
N VAL A 242 2.64 4.64 1.01
CA VAL A 242 2.01 3.52 1.74
C VAL A 242 2.65 2.18 1.42
N VAL A 243 2.85 1.84 0.14
CA VAL A 243 3.34 0.52 -0.28
C VAL A 243 4.68 0.15 0.37
N PRO A 244 5.79 0.87 0.11
CA PRO A 244 7.05 0.50 0.71
C PRO A 244 7.12 0.71 2.22
N LEU A 245 6.36 1.65 2.78
CA LEU A 245 6.30 1.84 4.24
C LEU A 245 5.65 0.63 4.93
N ILE A 246 4.55 0.11 4.39
CA ILE A 246 3.92 -1.12 4.90
C ILE A 246 4.82 -2.33 4.69
N ASP A 247 5.53 -2.41 3.55
CA ASP A 247 6.44 -3.52 3.31
C ASP A 247 7.55 -3.57 4.36
N THR A 248 8.22 -2.44 4.58
CA THR A 248 9.22 -2.31 5.64
C THR A 248 8.63 -2.57 7.03
N PHE A 249 7.42 -2.08 7.32
CA PHE A 249 6.78 -2.29 8.61
C PHE A 249 6.48 -3.77 8.88
N VAL A 250 5.94 -4.50 7.90
CA VAL A 250 5.65 -5.94 8.04
C VAL A 250 6.93 -6.78 8.12
N GLU A 251 8.01 -6.41 7.41
CA GLU A 251 9.31 -7.07 7.56
C GLU A 251 9.86 -6.94 8.99
N GLN A 252 9.59 -5.81 9.65
CA GLN A 252 10.00 -5.55 11.03
C GLN A 252 9.04 -6.16 12.07
N HIS A 253 7.75 -6.19 11.73
CA HIS A 253 6.64 -6.63 12.58
C HIS A 253 5.80 -7.69 11.84
N PRO A 254 6.31 -8.91 11.63
CA PRO A 254 5.59 -9.95 10.89
C PRO A 254 4.23 -10.31 11.53
N ASP A 255 4.06 -10.09 12.85
CA ASP A 255 2.79 -10.31 13.55
C ASP A 255 1.75 -9.19 13.32
N PHE A 256 2.08 -8.15 12.55
CA PHE A 256 1.12 -7.16 12.05
C PHE A 256 0.34 -7.68 10.83
N SER A 257 0.80 -8.76 10.20
CA SER A 257 0.24 -9.26 8.94
C SER A 257 -0.30 -10.68 9.11
N TYR A 258 -1.60 -10.84 8.86
CA TYR A 258 -2.22 -12.16 8.78
C TYR A 258 -1.76 -12.84 7.50
N HIS A 259 -1.15 -14.02 7.60
CA HIS A 259 -0.69 -14.84 6.47
C HIS A 259 0.21 -14.11 5.45
N GLY A 260 0.94 -13.08 5.90
CA GLY A 260 1.79 -12.27 5.02
C GLY A 260 1.03 -11.30 4.11
N ARG A 261 -0.29 -11.12 4.31
CA ARG A 261 -1.12 -10.17 3.56
C ARG A 261 -0.61 -8.74 3.70
N LYS A 262 -0.81 -7.96 2.64
CA LYS A 262 -0.61 -6.51 2.61
C LYS A 262 -1.95 -5.81 2.37
N GLY A 263 -1.92 -4.56 1.94
CA GLY A 263 -3.13 -3.83 1.57
C GLY A 263 -3.64 -4.18 0.18
N ILE A 264 -4.72 -3.52 -0.21
CA ILE A 264 -5.29 -3.55 -1.56
C ILE A 264 -5.23 -2.16 -2.20
N LEU A 265 -4.75 -2.06 -3.44
CA LEU A 265 -4.70 -0.79 -4.17
C LEU A 265 -5.94 -0.63 -5.03
N ALA A 266 -6.72 0.43 -4.79
CA ALA A 266 -7.82 0.84 -5.65
C ALA A 266 -7.27 1.71 -6.77
N LEU A 267 -7.13 1.14 -7.98
CA LEU A 267 -6.52 1.84 -9.11
C LEU A 267 -7.56 2.39 -10.08
N THR A 268 -7.35 3.65 -10.44
CA THR A 268 -7.96 4.27 -11.62
C THR A 268 -7.18 3.91 -12.87
N GLY A 269 -7.69 4.28 -14.05
CA GLY A 269 -6.94 4.16 -15.32
C GLY A 269 -6.59 5.51 -15.95
N TYR A 270 -7.11 6.62 -15.42
CA TYR A 270 -6.74 7.96 -15.87
C TYR A 270 -5.25 8.23 -15.60
N GLU A 271 -4.55 8.74 -16.60
CA GLU A 271 -3.08 8.94 -16.63
C GLU A 271 -2.19 7.70 -16.45
N GLY A 272 -2.76 6.56 -16.04
CA GLY A 272 -2.10 5.27 -15.89
C GLY A 272 -2.08 4.77 -14.45
N VAL A 273 -1.19 3.83 -14.15
CA VAL A 273 -1.14 3.12 -12.85
C VAL A 273 0.28 3.06 -12.30
N LEU A 274 0.40 3.06 -10.96
CA LEU A 274 1.67 2.92 -10.22
C LEU A 274 2.73 3.99 -10.57
N GLY A 275 2.29 5.09 -11.22
CA GLY A 275 3.14 6.17 -11.74
C GLY A 275 3.65 5.99 -13.17
N TYR A 276 3.18 4.97 -13.87
CA TYR A 276 3.49 4.71 -15.27
C TYR A 276 2.35 5.20 -16.17
N ARG A 277 2.69 5.70 -17.36
CA ARG A 277 1.74 6.33 -18.29
C ARG A 277 1.08 5.31 -19.20
N THR A 278 0.21 4.51 -18.59
CA THR A 278 -0.42 3.33 -19.20
C THR A 278 -1.86 3.55 -19.66
N ASP A 279 -2.35 4.79 -19.58
CA ASP A 279 -3.64 5.13 -20.20
C ASP A 279 -3.55 5.08 -21.74
N GLU A 280 -4.62 4.63 -22.39
CA GLU A 280 -4.71 4.44 -23.85
C GLU A 280 -4.43 5.73 -24.65
N VAL A 281 -4.60 6.90 -24.03
CA VAL A 281 -4.27 8.20 -24.64
C VAL A 281 -2.77 8.35 -24.90
N TYR A 282 -1.90 7.74 -24.07
CA TYR A 282 -0.45 7.76 -24.29
C TYR A 282 0.00 6.90 -25.47
N LYS A 283 -0.78 5.88 -25.81
CA LYS A 283 -0.58 5.07 -27.01
C LYS A 283 -1.09 5.76 -28.26
N THR A 284 -2.32 6.28 -28.19
CA THR A 284 -3.03 6.81 -29.36
C THR A 284 -2.64 8.24 -29.71
N ARG A 285 -2.24 9.03 -28.71
CA ARG A 285 -1.97 10.48 -28.82
C ARG A 285 -3.10 11.25 -29.52
N ASP A 286 -4.33 10.81 -29.31
CA ASP A 286 -5.51 11.40 -29.96
C ASP A 286 -5.70 12.86 -29.51
N PRO A 287 -5.54 13.86 -30.41
CA PRO A 287 -5.62 15.27 -30.05
C PRO A 287 -6.97 15.69 -29.47
N ALA A 288 -8.04 14.92 -29.69
CA ALA A 288 -9.35 15.19 -29.11
C ALA A 288 -9.45 14.79 -27.63
N ARG A 289 -8.49 14.01 -27.12
CA ARG A 289 -8.50 13.44 -25.76
C ARG A 289 -7.28 13.84 -24.92
N VAL A 290 -6.18 14.20 -25.56
CA VAL A 290 -4.96 14.68 -24.89
C VAL A 290 -5.26 15.94 -24.09
N THR A 291 -4.97 15.91 -22.79
CA THR A 291 -5.05 17.07 -21.90
C THR A 291 -3.79 17.94 -22.01
N GLU A 292 -3.81 19.13 -21.41
CA GLU A 292 -2.62 20.00 -21.36
C GLU A 292 -1.44 19.32 -20.66
N TYR A 293 -1.68 18.63 -19.54
CA TYR A 293 -0.65 17.86 -18.83
C TYR A 293 -0.05 16.73 -19.67
N GLN A 294 -0.90 16.02 -20.42
CA GLN A 294 -0.44 14.94 -21.29
C GLN A 294 0.35 15.48 -22.49
N GLN A 295 -0.04 16.64 -23.03
CA GLN A 295 0.72 17.31 -24.08
C GLN A 295 2.09 17.75 -23.59
N GLU A 296 2.17 18.39 -22.42
CA GLU A 296 3.44 18.77 -21.79
C GLU A 296 4.34 17.55 -21.58
N PHE A 297 3.78 16.45 -21.09
CA PHE A 297 4.51 15.20 -20.94
C PHE A 297 5.12 14.71 -22.27
N PHE A 298 4.38 14.75 -23.38
CA PHE A 298 4.92 14.36 -24.70
C PHE A 298 6.00 15.30 -25.20
N ASP A 299 5.88 16.60 -24.92
CA ASP A 299 6.86 17.60 -25.33
C ASP A 299 8.18 17.42 -24.54
N GLU A 300 8.09 17.08 -23.25
CA GLU A 300 9.24 16.77 -22.39
C GLU A 300 9.84 15.38 -22.68
N ASN A 301 9.03 14.43 -23.15
CA ASN A 301 9.40 13.03 -23.37
C ASN A 301 9.10 12.59 -24.81
N PRO A 302 9.79 13.16 -25.83
CA PRO A 302 9.51 12.87 -27.23
C PRO A 302 9.70 11.38 -27.59
N ASP A 303 10.60 10.71 -26.89
CA ASP A 303 10.95 9.29 -27.05
C ASP A 303 10.16 8.35 -26.13
N PHE A 304 9.05 8.82 -25.53
CA PHE A 304 8.21 8.01 -24.66
C PHE A 304 7.72 6.71 -25.35
N ASP A 305 7.92 5.58 -24.67
CA ASP A 305 7.51 4.25 -25.10
C ASP A 305 6.40 3.70 -24.20
N TYR A 306 5.17 3.71 -24.73
CA TYR A 306 3.98 3.20 -24.05
C TYR A 306 4.08 1.73 -23.67
N ASP A 307 4.56 0.87 -24.58
CA ASP A 307 4.57 -0.57 -24.35
C ASP A 307 5.63 -0.91 -23.27
N LYS A 308 6.73 -0.14 -23.21
CA LYS A 308 7.70 -0.22 -22.10
C LYS A 308 7.08 0.18 -20.76
N ASP A 309 6.37 1.30 -20.69
CA ASP A 309 5.74 1.74 -19.43
C ASP A 309 4.71 0.72 -18.92
N CYS A 310 3.95 0.10 -19.82
CA CYS A 310 3.03 -1.00 -19.47
C CYS A 310 3.79 -2.24 -18.93
N ALA A 311 4.91 -2.60 -19.54
CA ALA A 311 5.73 -3.73 -19.10
C ALA A 311 6.38 -3.48 -17.73
N ASP A 312 6.90 -2.27 -17.50
CA ASP A 312 7.50 -1.89 -16.22
C ASP A 312 6.44 -1.81 -15.10
N ALA A 313 5.27 -1.23 -15.37
CA ALA A 313 4.14 -1.21 -14.45
C ALA A 313 3.70 -2.63 -14.07
N LYS A 314 3.65 -3.53 -15.06
CA LYS A 314 3.32 -4.94 -14.85
C LYS A 314 4.35 -5.64 -13.97
N ALA A 315 5.64 -5.36 -14.16
CA ALA A 315 6.69 -5.93 -13.32
C ALA A 315 6.56 -5.48 -11.86
N VAL A 316 6.22 -4.21 -11.62
CA VAL A 316 5.92 -3.69 -10.27
C VAL A 316 4.69 -4.39 -9.69
N ALA A 317 3.58 -4.47 -10.44
CA ALA A 317 2.37 -5.12 -9.96
C ALA A 317 2.57 -6.61 -9.64
N ASP A 318 3.35 -7.32 -10.44
CA ASP A 318 3.68 -8.72 -10.20
C ASP A 318 4.58 -8.89 -8.95
N ALA A 319 5.55 -7.99 -8.73
CA ALA A 319 6.35 -7.96 -7.50
C ALA A 319 5.49 -7.67 -6.26
N MET A 320 4.57 -6.71 -6.33
CA MET A 320 3.63 -6.39 -5.25
C MET A 320 2.75 -7.59 -4.89
N LYS A 321 2.17 -8.29 -5.88
CA LYS A 321 1.37 -9.50 -5.63
C LYS A 321 2.17 -10.62 -4.99
N ALA A 322 3.44 -10.79 -5.38
CA ALA A 322 4.32 -11.78 -4.78
C ALA A 322 4.58 -11.52 -3.29
N GLU A 323 4.53 -10.27 -2.85
CA GLU A 323 4.70 -9.83 -1.46
C GLU A 323 3.37 -9.74 -0.67
N GLY A 324 2.24 -10.10 -1.30
CA GLY A 324 0.93 -10.18 -0.64
C GLY A 324 0.01 -8.98 -0.82
N TRP A 325 0.32 -8.06 -1.74
CA TRP A 325 -0.59 -6.97 -2.13
C TRP A 325 -1.67 -7.45 -3.11
N GLU A 326 -2.83 -6.80 -3.06
CA GLU A 326 -3.94 -7.03 -3.96
C GLU A 326 -4.31 -5.76 -4.74
N PHE A 327 -5.11 -5.90 -5.79
CA PHE A 327 -5.60 -4.79 -6.61
C PHE A 327 -7.12 -4.81 -6.70
N ALA A 328 -7.73 -3.63 -6.68
CA ALA A 328 -9.14 -3.39 -6.88
C ALA A 328 -9.35 -2.37 -8.00
N SER A 329 -10.51 -2.44 -8.64
CA SER A 329 -10.94 -1.34 -9.51
C SER A 329 -11.34 -0.15 -8.65
N HIS A 330 -10.90 1.05 -9.05
CA HIS A 330 -11.42 2.31 -8.55
C HIS A 330 -12.22 3.05 -9.64
N THR A 331 -12.84 2.28 -10.56
CA THR A 331 -13.33 2.74 -11.88
C THR A 331 -12.18 3.22 -12.77
N TRP A 332 -12.36 3.34 -14.09
CA TRP A 332 -11.28 3.88 -14.94
C TRP A 332 -11.12 5.39 -14.73
N GLY A 333 -12.23 6.13 -14.77
CA GLY A 333 -12.25 7.59 -14.77
C GLY A 333 -12.44 8.23 -13.41
N HIS A 334 -12.29 7.45 -12.32
CA HIS A 334 -12.55 7.91 -10.97
C HIS A 334 -13.97 8.48 -10.82
N ILE A 335 -14.99 7.73 -11.24
CA ILE A 335 -16.40 8.17 -11.28
C ILE A 335 -17.23 7.61 -10.12
N ALA A 336 -18.19 8.41 -9.63
CA ALA A 336 -19.27 7.92 -8.78
C ALA A 336 -20.40 7.33 -9.64
N PRO A 337 -20.65 6.01 -9.66
CA PRO A 337 -21.50 5.39 -10.68
C PRO A 337 -22.90 5.99 -10.82
N LEU A 338 -23.56 6.33 -9.70
CA LEU A 338 -24.92 6.90 -9.70
C LEU A 338 -25.00 8.35 -10.21
N GLN A 339 -23.88 9.03 -10.41
CA GLN A 339 -23.85 10.37 -11.04
C GLN A 339 -23.81 10.29 -12.57
N TYR A 340 -23.61 9.10 -13.13
CA TYR A 340 -23.51 8.86 -14.56
C TYR A 340 -24.65 7.95 -15.03
N SER A 341 -24.88 7.88 -16.34
CA SER A 341 -25.78 6.87 -16.89
C SER A 341 -25.17 5.48 -16.78
N LEU A 342 -26.02 4.44 -16.72
CA LEU A 342 -25.55 3.05 -16.74
C LEU A 342 -24.65 2.75 -17.95
N ASP A 343 -24.95 3.32 -19.12
CA ASP A 343 -24.11 3.12 -20.32
C ASP A 343 -22.74 3.81 -20.21
N ALA A 344 -22.64 4.94 -19.51
CA ALA A 344 -21.35 5.56 -19.21
C ALA A 344 -20.55 4.73 -18.20
N VAL A 345 -21.19 4.18 -17.17
CA VAL A 345 -20.55 3.24 -16.23
C VAL A 345 -20.05 1.99 -16.95
N LYS A 346 -20.84 1.46 -17.90
CA LYS A 346 -20.40 0.34 -18.73
C LYS A 346 -19.13 0.66 -19.51
N GLN A 347 -19.11 1.80 -20.20
CA GLN A 347 -17.95 2.23 -20.97
C GLN A 347 -16.72 2.41 -20.06
N ASP A 348 -16.90 3.02 -18.90
CA ASP A 348 -15.82 3.21 -17.93
C ASP A 348 -15.27 1.87 -17.41
N THR A 349 -16.15 0.94 -17.04
CA THR A 349 -15.75 -0.42 -16.60
C THR A 349 -15.00 -1.17 -17.70
N GLU A 350 -15.45 -1.11 -18.96
CA GLU A 350 -14.70 -1.71 -20.08
C GLU A 350 -13.32 -1.07 -20.26
N ARG A 351 -13.18 0.25 -20.06
CA ARG A 351 -11.88 0.92 -20.15
C ARG A 351 -10.95 0.47 -19.03
N TRP A 352 -11.46 0.23 -17.83
CA TRP A 352 -10.66 -0.33 -16.74
C TRP A 352 -10.19 -1.76 -17.09
N LEU A 353 -11.10 -2.61 -17.56
CA LEU A 353 -10.80 -3.99 -17.94
C LEU A 353 -9.82 -4.09 -19.11
N ASN A 354 -9.84 -3.13 -20.05
CA ASN A 354 -8.97 -3.13 -21.22
C ASN A 354 -7.59 -2.50 -20.95
N ASN A 355 -7.47 -1.57 -20.01
CA ASN A 355 -6.25 -0.78 -19.82
C ASN A 355 -5.53 -1.04 -18.50
N VAL A 356 -6.27 -1.36 -17.43
CA VAL A 356 -5.70 -1.57 -16.08
C VAL A 356 -5.55 -3.06 -15.77
N ALA A 357 -6.60 -3.86 -15.97
CA ALA A 357 -6.58 -5.29 -15.66
C ALA A 357 -5.43 -6.07 -16.34
N PRO A 358 -5.01 -5.77 -17.60
CA PRO A 358 -3.88 -6.47 -18.22
C PRO A 358 -2.54 -6.25 -17.52
N ILE A 359 -2.42 -5.17 -16.74
CA ILE A 359 -1.20 -4.81 -16.01
C ILE A 359 -1.22 -5.47 -14.62
N VAL A 360 -2.30 -5.24 -13.87
CA VAL A 360 -2.36 -5.62 -12.45
C VAL A 360 -2.97 -6.99 -12.21
N GLY A 361 -3.74 -7.51 -13.16
CA GLY A 361 -4.51 -8.74 -13.07
C GLY A 361 -6.01 -8.48 -12.92
N ASP A 362 -6.80 -9.54 -13.11
CA ASP A 362 -8.24 -9.52 -12.83
C ASP A 362 -8.52 -9.32 -11.34
N THR A 363 -9.66 -8.72 -11.03
CA THR A 363 -10.13 -8.52 -9.65
C THR A 363 -11.65 -8.63 -9.59
N ASP A 364 -12.16 -9.11 -8.46
CA ASP A 364 -13.58 -9.11 -8.10
C ASP A 364 -13.92 -8.00 -7.09
N VAL A 365 -12.95 -7.12 -6.78
CA VAL A 365 -13.12 -6.00 -5.83
C VAL A 365 -13.33 -4.69 -6.58
N LEU A 366 -14.41 -4.00 -6.25
CA LEU A 366 -14.68 -2.62 -6.64
C LEU A 366 -14.70 -1.73 -5.41
N ILE A 367 -13.74 -0.82 -5.36
CA ILE A 367 -13.69 0.24 -4.36
C ILE A 367 -14.25 1.49 -5.04
N PHE A 368 -15.30 2.11 -4.49
CA PHE A 368 -15.96 3.24 -5.15
C PHE A 368 -15.19 4.55 -4.96
N ALA A 369 -14.98 5.26 -6.07
CA ALA A 369 -14.46 6.63 -6.08
C ALA A 369 -15.35 7.59 -5.28
N PHE A 370 -14.73 8.60 -4.67
CA PHE A 370 -15.38 9.59 -3.80
C PHE A 370 -16.15 9.01 -2.60
N GLY A 371 -15.91 7.74 -2.26
CA GLY A 371 -16.67 7.04 -1.24
C GLY A 371 -18.13 6.79 -1.60
N ALA A 372 -18.47 6.89 -2.89
CA ALA A 372 -19.80 6.66 -3.40
C ALA A 372 -20.30 5.25 -3.12
N ASP A 373 -21.56 5.02 -3.44
CA ASP A 373 -22.21 3.74 -3.35
C ASP A 373 -23.20 3.58 -4.51
N ILE A 374 -23.61 2.34 -4.79
CA ILE A 374 -24.62 2.06 -5.82
C ILE A 374 -26.00 1.79 -5.23
N GLY A 375 -26.14 1.77 -3.90
CA GLY A 375 -27.41 1.64 -3.19
C GLY A 375 -27.50 2.54 -1.97
N ASP A 376 -28.38 2.17 -1.05
CA ASP A 376 -28.55 2.82 0.25
C ASP A 376 -28.13 1.86 1.38
N TRP A 377 -28.72 1.99 2.58
CA TRP A 377 -28.41 1.11 3.71
C TRP A 377 -28.99 -0.31 3.55
N HIS A 378 -29.93 -0.53 2.63
CA HIS A 378 -30.51 -1.85 2.37
C HIS A 378 -29.53 -2.76 1.61
N PRO A 379 -29.73 -4.09 1.68
CA PRO A 379 -28.99 -5.03 0.85
C PRO A 379 -29.14 -4.73 -0.65
N TYR A 380 -28.05 -4.87 -1.41
CA TYR A 380 -28.14 -4.89 -2.88
C TYR A 380 -29.01 -6.03 -3.37
N THR A 381 -29.76 -5.75 -4.44
CA THR A 381 -30.61 -6.70 -5.15
C THR A 381 -30.39 -6.56 -6.65
N HIS A 382 -30.68 -7.60 -7.42
CA HIS A 382 -30.59 -7.57 -8.89
C HIS A 382 -31.63 -6.65 -9.57
N ASP A 383 -32.57 -6.07 -8.82
CA ASP A 383 -33.43 -4.99 -9.33
C ASP A 383 -32.65 -3.68 -9.54
N ASN A 384 -31.48 -3.55 -8.89
CA ASN A 384 -30.56 -2.46 -9.12
C ASN A 384 -29.69 -2.73 -10.35
N ALA A 385 -29.99 -2.04 -11.45
CA ALA A 385 -29.29 -2.23 -12.73
C ALA A 385 -27.78 -1.94 -12.69
N TYR A 386 -27.29 -1.10 -11.76
CA TYR A 386 -25.86 -0.88 -11.58
C TYR A 386 -25.20 -2.09 -10.91
N PHE A 387 -25.81 -2.60 -9.85
CA PHE A 387 -25.33 -3.80 -9.17
C PHE A 387 -25.35 -5.02 -10.10
N ASP A 388 -26.46 -5.24 -10.81
CA ASP A 388 -26.59 -6.36 -11.75
C ASP A 388 -25.52 -6.31 -12.85
N TYR A 389 -25.27 -5.13 -13.40
CA TYR A 389 -24.19 -4.95 -14.38
C TYR A 389 -22.80 -5.22 -13.77
N LEU A 390 -22.46 -4.61 -12.64
CA LEU A 390 -21.14 -4.79 -12.01
C LEU A 390 -20.90 -6.25 -11.61
N LYS A 391 -21.94 -6.93 -11.10
CA LYS A 391 -21.90 -8.36 -10.79
C LYS A 391 -21.69 -9.20 -12.05
N SER A 392 -22.31 -8.83 -13.19
CA SER A 392 -22.06 -9.49 -14.49
C SER A 392 -20.60 -9.36 -14.96
N LYS A 393 -19.85 -8.39 -14.41
CA LYS A 393 -18.40 -8.19 -14.63
C LYS A 393 -17.53 -8.86 -13.56
N LYS A 394 -18.13 -9.78 -12.78
CA LYS A 394 -17.51 -10.59 -11.72
C LYS A 394 -17.14 -9.82 -10.44
N PHE A 395 -17.49 -8.53 -10.32
CA PHE A 395 -17.35 -7.83 -9.05
C PHE A 395 -18.28 -8.44 -8.00
N SER A 396 -17.70 -8.83 -6.87
CA SER A 396 -18.40 -9.49 -5.76
C SER A 396 -18.10 -8.83 -4.41
N ILE A 397 -17.05 -8.01 -4.35
CA ILE A 397 -16.68 -7.27 -3.14
C ILE A 397 -16.76 -5.77 -3.47
N TYR A 398 -17.53 -5.03 -2.66
CA TYR A 398 -17.81 -3.62 -2.89
C TYR A 398 -17.41 -2.80 -1.66
N CYS A 399 -16.67 -1.72 -1.83
CA CYS A 399 -16.29 -0.87 -0.70
C CYS A 399 -16.62 0.61 -0.93
N ASN A 400 -17.43 1.17 -0.03
CA ASN A 400 -17.79 2.58 -0.01
C ASN A 400 -17.15 3.31 1.18
N VAL A 401 -17.34 4.62 1.32
CA VAL A 401 -16.97 5.34 2.55
C VAL A 401 -18.26 5.63 3.32
N ASP A 402 -18.31 5.20 4.57
CA ASP A 402 -19.40 5.54 5.48
C ASP A 402 -18.85 5.74 6.89
N GLY A 403 -18.92 6.99 7.35
CA GLY A 403 -18.48 7.39 8.69
C GLY A 403 -19.61 7.46 9.72
N SER A 404 -20.79 6.92 9.44
CA SER A 404 -21.93 6.90 10.37
C SER A 404 -21.65 6.04 11.61
N VAL A 405 -20.80 5.01 11.46
CA VAL A 405 -20.28 4.16 12.52
C VAL A 405 -18.80 3.84 12.27
N LYS A 406 -18.13 3.20 13.23
CA LYS A 406 -16.71 2.86 13.13
C LYS A 406 -16.39 1.74 12.13
N SER A 407 -17.32 0.84 11.88
CA SER A 407 -17.14 -0.25 10.93
C SER A 407 -18.47 -0.97 10.71
N TRP A 408 -18.70 -1.43 9.49
CA TRP A 408 -19.73 -2.42 9.19
C TRP A 408 -19.36 -3.21 7.93
N VAL A 409 -19.85 -4.45 7.87
CA VAL A 409 -19.81 -5.29 6.67
C VAL A 409 -21.19 -5.89 6.45
N GLN A 410 -21.68 -5.81 5.22
CA GLN A 410 -22.93 -6.39 4.78
C GLN A 410 -22.64 -7.55 3.83
N PHE A 411 -23.26 -8.69 4.09
CA PHE A 411 -23.16 -9.88 3.23
C PHE A 411 -24.52 -10.13 2.58
N GLY A 412 -24.52 -10.20 1.25
CA GLY A 412 -25.63 -10.73 0.46
C GLY A 412 -25.38 -12.18 0.05
N PRO A 413 -26.27 -12.76 -0.77
CA PRO A 413 -26.08 -14.12 -1.30
C PRO A 413 -24.88 -14.23 -2.24
N ASP A 414 -24.55 -13.14 -2.94
CA ASP A 414 -23.55 -13.10 -4.00
C ASP A 414 -22.66 -11.84 -3.93
N TYR A 415 -22.64 -11.14 -2.80
CA TYR A 415 -21.71 -10.04 -2.60
C TYR A 415 -21.31 -9.84 -1.13
N MET A 416 -20.14 -9.23 -0.93
CA MET A 416 -19.75 -8.56 0.30
C MET A 416 -19.68 -7.07 0.05
N ARG A 417 -20.17 -6.26 0.99
CA ARG A 417 -20.05 -4.80 0.96
C ARG A 417 -19.47 -4.31 2.29
N GLN A 418 -18.42 -3.50 2.24
CA GLN A 418 -17.73 -3.02 3.45
C GLN A 418 -17.54 -1.50 3.43
N ALA A 419 -17.90 -0.84 4.54
CA ALA A 419 -17.59 0.56 4.73
C ALA A 419 -16.13 0.78 5.12
N ARG A 420 -15.57 1.84 4.54
CA ARG A 420 -14.20 2.29 4.78
C ARG A 420 -14.18 3.63 5.53
N ARG A 421 -13.09 3.87 6.25
CA ARG A 421 -12.79 5.12 6.96
C ARG A 421 -11.50 5.72 6.40
N ASN A 422 -11.58 6.93 5.86
CA ASN A 422 -10.42 7.72 5.45
C ASN A 422 -9.62 8.15 6.69
N LEU A 423 -8.30 8.00 6.63
CA LEU A 423 -7.38 8.45 7.67
C LEU A 423 -6.57 9.66 7.18
N ASP A 424 -7.28 10.76 6.93
CA ASP A 424 -6.76 11.98 6.31
C ASP A 424 -6.90 13.23 7.19
N GLY A 425 -6.41 14.37 6.69
CA GLY A 425 -6.48 15.66 7.37
C GLY A 425 -7.91 16.06 7.75
N TYR A 426 -8.89 15.85 6.85
CA TYR A 426 -10.28 16.19 7.11
C TYR A 426 -10.85 15.36 8.28
N ARG A 427 -10.71 14.04 8.23
CA ARG A 427 -11.28 13.15 9.25
C ARG A 427 -10.61 13.35 10.60
N MET A 428 -9.28 13.49 10.62
CA MET A 428 -8.53 13.77 11.84
C MET A 428 -8.95 15.11 12.46
N TYR A 429 -9.14 16.16 11.64
CA TYR A 429 -9.49 17.49 12.14
C TYR A 429 -10.95 17.59 12.62
N TYR A 430 -11.90 17.06 11.84
CA TYR A 430 -13.33 17.27 12.08
C TYR A 430 -14.05 16.12 12.79
N ASN A 431 -13.54 14.89 12.69
CA ASN A 431 -14.18 13.71 13.28
C ASN A 431 -13.20 12.79 14.05
N PRO A 432 -12.36 13.30 14.96
CA PRO A 432 -11.37 12.50 15.68
C PRO A 432 -12.00 11.36 16.50
N ASP A 433 -13.25 11.50 16.95
CA ASP A 433 -13.96 10.47 17.71
C ASP A 433 -14.17 9.17 16.90
N LEU A 434 -14.31 9.29 15.58
CA LEU A 434 -14.43 8.14 14.67
C LEU A 434 -13.11 7.39 14.48
N LEU A 435 -11.98 7.94 14.94
CA LEU A 435 -10.64 7.38 14.81
C LEU A 435 -10.05 6.91 16.15
N SER A 436 -10.68 7.27 17.27
CA SER A 436 -10.20 7.03 18.64
C SER A 436 -9.93 5.56 19.00
N ASP A 437 -10.57 4.61 18.31
CA ASP A 437 -10.28 3.17 18.45
C ASP A 437 -8.97 2.76 17.77
N LEU A 438 -8.58 3.47 16.72
CA LEU A 438 -7.40 3.20 15.90
C LEU A 438 -6.14 3.89 16.44
N PHE A 439 -6.21 5.19 16.76
CA PHE A 439 -5.07 5.99 17.21
C PHE A 439 -5.52 7.28 17.93
N ASP A 440 -4.61 7.93 18.64
CA ASP A 440 -4.83 9.27 19.18
C ASP A 440 -4.40 10.34 18.19
N VAL A 441 -5.37 10.99 17.55
CA VAL A 441 -5.15 12.06 16.57
C VAL A 441 -4.21 13.14 17.10
N LYS A 442 -4.35 13.57 18.36
CA LYS A 442 -3.53 14.67 18.91
C LYS A 442 -2.04 14.35 18.94
N SER A 443 -1.71 13.06 19.08
CA SER A 443 -0.33 12.60 19.18
C SER A 443 0.33 12.39 17.82
N VAL A 444 -0.45 12.10 16.76
CA VAL A 444 0.07 11.83 15.41
C VAL A 444 -0.03 13.04 14.48
N TRP A 445 -0.89 14.01 14.80
CA TRP A 445 -1.17 15.17 13.96
C TRP A 445 0.10 15.93 13.56
N ASP A 446 0.28 16.16 12.26
CA ASP A 446 1.41 16.95 11.79
C ASP A 446 1.20 18.44 12.09
N SER A 447 2.07 19.02 12.92
CA SER A 447 2.01 20.44 13.27
C SER A 447 2.31 21.39 12.10
N ASN A 448 2.92 20.90 11.01
CA ASN A 448 3.17 21.69 9.81
C ASN A 448 1.90 21.86 8.95
N ARG A 449 0.88 21.01 9.17
CA ARG A 449 -0.37 21.06 8.44
C ARG A 449 -1.10 22.39 8.68
N PRO A 450 -1.57 23.09 7.63
CA PRO A 450 -2.37 24.30 7.80
C PRO A 450 -3.67 24.02 8.56
N THR A 451 -3.99 24.85 9.54
CA THR A 451 -5.24 24.79 10.29
C THR A 451 -6.02 26.12 10.20
N PRO A 452 -7.36 26.08 10.11
CA PRO A 452 -8.20 24.88 10.03
C PRO A 452 -8.01 24.13 8.69
N VAL A 453 -8.16 22.80 8.71
CA VAL A 453 -8.27 22.03 7.46
C VAL A 453 -9.49 22.51 6.68
N PRO A 454 -9.43 22.68 5.35
CA PRO A 454 -10.60 23.10 4.58
C PRO A 454 -11.78 22.13 4.69
N LYS A 455 -13.01 22.65 4.67
CA LYS A 455 -14.21 21.79 4.67
C LYS A 455 -14.43 21.14 3.30
N MET A 456 -14.84 19.87 3.28
CA MET A 456 -15.31 19.22 2.06
C MET A 456 -16.55 19.95 1.52
N GLY A 457 -16.55 20.25 0.22
CA GLY A 457 -17.59 21.00 -0.48
C GLY A 457 -18.74 20.13 -0.97
#